data_AF-A0A397J626-F1
#
_entry.id   AF-A0A397J626-F1
#
_cell.length_a   1.000
_cell.length_b   1.000
_cell.length_c   1.000
_cell.angle_alpha   90.00
_cell.angle_beta   90.00
_cell.angle_gamma   90.00
#
_symmetry.space_group_name_H-M   'P 1'
#
loop_
_entity.id
_entity.type
_entity.pdbx_description
1 polymer ?
#
loop_
_entity_poly.entity_id
_entity_poly.type
_entity_poly.pdbx_seq_one_letter_code
_entity_poly.pdbx_strand_id
1 'polypeptide(L)'
;MLALIDHLTSEKLQFITEPEAAAMHCMQVSKEHFVIPKGKSYMVVNCGEDTVASITRKFISTDVLGEVTGHTSDFCGSNYVDRNDHHLCGHVY
;
A
#
# COMPACT_ATOMS: atom_id res chain seq x y z
N MET A 1 7.45 20.78 -5.56
CA MET A 1 7.90 21.09 -6.93
C MET A 1 6.83 20.56 -7.88
N LEU A 2 5.95 21.44 -8.39
CA LEU A 2 4.84 21.12 -9.28
C LEU A 2 5.22 21.53 -10.71
N ALA A 3 6.01 20.70 -11.41
CA ALA A 3 6.29 20.96 -12.82
C ALA A 3 6.48 19.64 -13.56
N LEU A 4 5.37 18.92 -13.77
CA LEU A 4 5.30 17.82 -14.73
C LEU A 4 4.05 17.88 -15.63
N ILE A 5 3.25 18.95 -15.53
CA ILE A 5 1.94 19.02 -16.19
C ILE A 5 1.70 20.43 -16.74
N ASP A 6 1.56 20.55 -18.06
CA ASP A 6 1.18 21.80 -18.75
C ASP A 6 -0.31 22.13 -18.57
N HIS A 7 -1.14 21.13 -18.22
CA HIS A 7 -2.58 21.30 -17.98
C HIS A 7 -3.05 20.52 -16.75
N LEU A 8 -3.50 21.24 -15.72
CA LEU A 8 -4.01 20.70 -14.45
C LEU A 8 -5.24 19.78 -14.59
N THR A 9 -5.89 19.73 -15.77
CA THR A 9 -7.16 19.04 -16.01
C THR A 9 -7.04 17.86 -16.99
N SER A 10 -5.90 17.17 -17.04
CA SER A 10 -5.74 15.98 -17.88
C SER A 10 -6.51 14.79 -17.29
N GLU A 11 -7.51 14.28 -18.01
CA GLU A 11 -8.28 13.08 -17.63
C GLU A 11 -7.44 11.79 -17.55
N LYS A 12 -6.21 11.84 -18.09
CA LYS A 12 -5.27 10.70 -18.09
C LYS A 12 -4.40 10.62 -16.83
N LEU A 13 -4.46 11.62 -15.95
CA LEU A 13 -3.68 11.66 -14.73
C LEU A 13 -4.61 11.48 -13.52
N GLN A 14 -4.41 10.39 -12.77
CA GLN A 14 -5.19 10.11 -11.57
C GLN A 14 -4.26 10.10 -10.38
N PHE A 15 -4.63 10.85 -9.34
CA PHE A 15 -3.99 10.68 -8.04
C PHE A 15 -4.51 9.39 -7.42
N ILE A 16 -3.58 8.54 -7.02
CA ILE A 16 -3.84 7.32 -6.29
C ILE A 16 -3.04 7.38 -5.00
N THR A 17 -3.54 6.71 -3.96
CA THR A 17 -2.77 6.58 -2.73
C THR A 17 -1.64 5.58 -2.93
N GLU A 18 -0.57 5.71 -2.14
CA GLU A 18 0.56 4.78 -2.14
C GLU A 18 0.14 3.30 -1.97
N PRO A 19 -0.71 2.91 -0.98
CA PRO A 19 -1.16 1.53 -0.86
C PRO A 19 -1.97 1.05 -2.07
N GLU A 20 -2.72 1.91 -2.75
CA GLU A 20 -3.41 1.55 -4.00
C GLU A 20 -2.44 1.28 -5.14
N ALA A 21 -1.39 2.11 -5.28
CA ALA A 21 -0.33 1.89 -6.24
C ALA A 21 0.39 0.55 -5.97
N ALA A 22 0.73 0.28 -4.71
CA ALA A 22 1.34 -0.98 -4.29
C ALA A 22 0.42 -2.17 -4.58
N ALA A 23 -0.88 -2.07 -4.28
CA ALA A 23 -1.85 -3.11 -4.54
C ALA A 23 -1.99 -3.46 -6.03
N MET A 24 -1.95 -2.45 -6.92
CA MET A 24 -1.96 -2.68 -8.38
C MET A 24 -0.65 -3.31 -8.85
N HIS A 25 0.49 -2.83 -8.37
CA HIS A 25 1.79 -3.35 -8.75
C HIS A 25 1.99 -4.82 -8.31
N CYS A 26 1.76 -5.12 -7.03
CA CYS A 26 1.86 -6.48 -6.50
C CYS A 26 0.96 -7.46 -7.26
N MET A 27 -0.24 -7.01 -7.64
CA MET A 27 -1.16 -7.82 -8.41
C MET A 27 -0.64 -8.07 -9.84
N GLN A 28 -0.09 -7.06 -10.52
CA GLN A 28 0.55 -7.23 -11.84
C GLN A 28 1.63 -8.31 -11.80
N VAL A 29 2.51 -8.27 -10.80
CA VAL A 29 3.59 -9.25 -10.59
C VAL A 29 3.05 -10.62 -10.19
N SER A 30 1.99 -10.67 -9.37
CA SER A 30 1.42 -11.94 -8.90
C SER A 30 0.79 -12.74 -10.02
N LYS A 31 0.18 -12.10 -11.03
CA LYS A 31 -0.39 -12.78 -12.21
C LYS A 31 0.62 -13.59 -13.01
N GLU A 32 1.88 -13.18 -12.99
CA GLU A 32 2.95 -13.89 -13.70
C GLU A 32 3.25 -15.25 -13.06
N HIS A 33 2.92 -15.41 -11.77
CA HIS A 33 3.30 -16.57 -10.96
C HIS A 33 2.09 -17.38 -10.47
N PHE A 34 0.91 -16.76 -10.39
CA PHE A 34 -0.28 -17.34 -9.78
C PHE A 34 -1.54 -16.99 -10.55
N VAL A 35 -2.42 -17.98 -10.74
CA VAL A 35 -3.79 -17.73 -11.19
C VAL A 35 -4.64 -17.41 -9.96
N ILE A 36 -5.12 -16.16 -9.86
CA ILE A 36 -5.92 -15.75 -8.70
C ILE A 36 -7.42 -15.93 -9.01
N PRO A 37 -8.13 -16.84 -8.31
CA PRO A 37 -9.54 -17.09 -8.59
C PRO A 37 -10.43 -15.87 -8.29
N LYS A 38 -11.50 -15.73 -9.07
CA LYS A 38 -12.58 -14.77 -8.80
C LYS A 38 -13.08 -14.91 -7.36
N GLY A 39 -13.36 -13.76 -6.72
CA GLY A 39 -13.96 -13.68 -5.40
C GLY A 39 -12.99 -13.87 -4.25
N LYS A 40 -11.72 -14.19 -4.51
CA LYS A 40 -10.68 -14.12 -3.49
C LYS A 40 -10.34 -12.67 -3.17
N SER A 41 -9.76 -12.47 -1.98
CA SER A 41 -9.23 -11.19 -1.56
C SER A 41 -7.74 -11.34 -1.31
N TYR A 42 -7.01 -10.26 -1.51
CA TYR A 42 -5.61 -10.15 -1.10
C TYR A 42 -5.45 -8.84 -0.34
N MET A 43 -4.48 -8.84 0.56
CA MET A 43 -4.12 -7.69 1.36
C MET A 43 -2.67 -7.33 1.09
N VAL A 44 -2.42 -6.05 0.85
CA VAL A 44 -1.07 -5.49 0.79
C VAL A 44 -0.86 -4.67 2.04
N VAL A 45 0.28 -4.88 2.70
CA VAL A 45 0.71 -4.13 3.88
C VAL A 45 1.97 -3.37 3.49
N ASN A 46 1.90 -2.05 3.57
CA ASN A 46 3.00 -1.14 3.32
C ASN A 46 3.54 -0.64 4.65
N CYS A 47 4.74 -1.09 5.01
CA CYS A 47 5.39 -0.73 6.27
C CYS A 47 6.40 0.39 6.04
N GLY A 48 5.94 1.64 6.13
CA GLY A 48 6.79 2.81 6.02
C GLY A 48 7.49 3.15 7.34
N GLU A 49 8.25 4.24 7.32
CA GLU A 49 9.03 4.71 8.48
C GLU A 49 8.11 5.24 9.60
N ASP A 50 7.14 6.07 9.27
CA ASP A 50 6.20 6.63 10.25
C ASP A 50 4.88 5.86 10.29
N THR A 51 4.42 5.40 9.12
CA THR A 51 3.07 4.88 8.94
C THR A 51 3.12 3.47 8.39
N VAL A 52 2.28 2.59 8.96
CA VAL A 52 1.96 1.29 8.35
C VAL A 52 0.53 1.37 7.82
N ALA A 53 0.38 1.09 6.53
CA ALA A 53 -0.92 1.08 5.87
C ALA A 53 -1.22 -0.32 5.31
N SER A 54 -2.48 -0.73 5.36
CA SER A 54 -2.92 -1.93 4.66
C SER A 54 -4.17 -1.67 3.82
N ILE A 55 -4.22 -2.36 2.69
CA ILE A 55 -5.35 -2.30 1.76
C ILE A 55 -5.71 -3.72 1.37
N THR A 56 -7.01 -4.03 1.43
CA THR A 56 -7.57 -5.31 0.98
C THR A 56 -8.46 -5.06 -0.22
N ARG A 57 -8.23 -5.79 -1.30
CA ARG A 57 -9.05 -5.75 -2.51
C ARG A 57 -9.55 -7.14 -2.86
N LYS A 58 -10.78 -7.19 -3.40
CA LYS A 58 -11.42 -8.43 -3.85
C LYS A 58 -11.35 -8.53 -5.36
N PHE A 59 -11.07 -9.72 -5.89
CA PHE A 59 -11.06 -9.97 -7.33
C PHE A 59 -12.48 -10.13 -7.87
N ILE A 60 -12.87 -9.31 -8.85
CA ILE A 60 -14.19 -9.38 -9.51
C ILE A 60 -14.21 -10.37 -10.68
N SER A 61 -13.04 -10.64 -11.26
CA SER A 61 -12.77 -11.75 -12.15
C SER A 61 -11.32 -12.20 -11.97
N THR A 62 -10.93 -13.29 -12.63
CA THR A 62 -9.52 -13.73 -12.68
C THR A 62 -8.67 -12.53 -13.07
N ASP A 63 -7.65 -12.24 -12.27
CA ASP A 63 -6.66 -11.23 -12.58
C ASP A 63 -7.25 -9.82 -12.83
N VAL A 64 -8.41 -9.49 -12.25
CA VAL A 64 -8.98 -8.13 -12.27
C VAL A 64 -9.35 -7.70 -10.85
N LEU A 65 -8.79 -6.56 -10.44
CA LEU A 65 -9.08 -5.94 -9.15
C LEU A 65 -10.47 -5.35 -9.14
N GLY A 66 -11.22 -5.68 -8.09
CA GLY A 66 -12.45 -5.00 -7.73
C GLY A 66 -12.24 -3.92 -6.68
N GLU A 67 -13.35 -3.59 -6.02
CA GLU A 67 -13.41 -2.58 -4.97
C GLU A 67 -12.50 -2.91 -3.77
N VAL A 68 -12.08 -1.83 -3.09
CA VAL A 68 -11.43 -1.90 -1.78
C VAL A 68 -12.44 -2.39 -0.75
N THR A 69 -12.15 -3.52 -0.12
CA THR A 69 -12.99 -4.09 0.95
C THR A 69 -12.48 -3.76 2.34
N GLY A 70 -11.29 -3.15 2.45
CA GLY A 70 -10.71 -2.71 3.71
C GLY A 70 -9.49 -1.82 3.46
N HIS A 71 -9.37 -0.76 4.24
CA HIS A 71 -8.22 0.13 4.24
C HIS A 71 -7.99 0.64 5.66
N THR A 72 -6.77 0.48 6.17
CA THR A 72 -6.37 1.00 7.48
C THR A 72 -4.96 1.58 7.40
N SER A 73 -4.69 2.55 8.25
CA SER A 73 -3.40 3.24 8.32
C SER A 73 -3.19 3.70 9.75
N ASP A 74 -2.00 3.47 10.29
CA ASP A 74 -1.66 3.87 11.66
C ASP A 74 -0.20 4.29 11.80
N PHE A 75 0.10 5.09 12.82
CA PHE A 75 1.41 5.64 13.12
C PHE A 75 2.25 4.65 13.92
N CYS A 76 2.62 3.54 13.28
CA CYS A 76 3.38 2.45 13.89
C CYS A 76 4.53 1.94 13.01
N GLY A 77 5.09 2.83 12.18
CA GLY A 77 6.22 2.50 11.31
C GLY A 77 7.53 2.25 12.06
N SER A 78 8.61 1.96 11.31
CA SER A 78 9.92 1.61 11.89
C SER A 78 10.49 2.66 12.85
N ASN A 79 10.20 3.95 12.66
CA ASN A 79 10.63 5.01 13.58
C ASN A 79 10.10 4.80 15.00
N TYR A 80 8.94 4.16 15.16
CA TYR A 80 8.39 3.82 16.48
C TYR A 80 9.13 2.65 17.12
N VAL A 81 9.56 1.68 16.30
CA VAL A 81 10.38 0.56 16.74
C VAL A 81 11.74 1.08 17.21
N ASP A 82 12.40 1.91 16.39
CA ASP A 82 13.73 2.46 16.70
C ASP A 82 13.73 3.32 17.97
N ARG A 83 12.69 4.14 18.16
CA ARG A 83 12.53 4.95 19.39
C ARG A 83 12.34 4.09 20.62
N ASN A 84 11.55 3.01 20.52
CA ASN A 84 11.38 2.09 21.63
C ASN A 84 12.69 1.38 21.98
N ASP A 85 13.46 0.95 20.97
CA ASP A 85 14.75 0.30 21.20
C ASP A 85 15.76 1.26 21.83
N HIS A 86 15.81 2.52 21.37
CA HIS A 86 16.63 3.56 22.01
C HIS A 86 16.20 3.84 23.46
N HIS A 87 14.90 3.82 23.75
CA HIS A 87 14.40 3.99 25.12
C HIS A 87 14.82 2.82 26.01
N LEU A 88 14.67 1.58 25.53
CA LEU A 88 15.05 0.38 26.27
C LEU A 88 16.56 0.34 26.52
N CYS A 89 17.38 0.57 25.50
CA CYS A 89 18.84 0.59 25.62
C CYS A 89 19.35 1.79 26.45
N GLY A 90 18.63 2.92 26.46
CA GLY A 90 18.97 4.09 27.27
C GLY A 90 18.77 3.91 28.78
N HIS A 91 18.02 2.89 29.22
CA HIS A 91 17.90 2.50 30.64
C HIS A 91 18.91 1.41 31.05
N VAL A 92 19.73 0.91 30.12
CA VAL A 92 20.73 -0.14 30.38
C VAL A 92 22.12 0.44 30.69
N TYR A 93 22.28 1.77 30.64
CA TYR A 93 23.50 2.49 31.01
C TYR A 93 23.27 3.48 32.15
#